data_AF-A0A1E3UFS0-F1
#
_entry.id   AF-A0A1E3UFS0-F1
#
_cell.length_a   1.000
_cell.length_b   1.000
_cell.length_c   1.000
_cell.angle_alpha   90.00
_cell.angle_beta   90.00
_cell.angle_gamma   90.00
#
_symmetry.space_group_name_H-M   'P 1'
#
loop_
_entity.id
_entity.type
_entity.pdbx_description
1 polymer ?
#
loop_
_entity_poly.entity_id
_entity_poly.type
_entity_poly.pdbx_seq_one_letter_code
_entity_poly.pdbx_strand_id
1 'polypeptide(L)'
;MSETDENSQVTEGKDYTAQIKSQQEEWDALGEDGQEKLMEQKENLETEDADEEESAAIIKEHLTQHNENKKNPAYLVRGAELMCSQGSNKRMMNLSPCHGVYIKAHAVVHELDCIQGDEENITWFGICTPGEELETEQIQLIGDDGKTCHGKKCKPHILGTWMESYDQTKIVDNGNKLPKEDGEIEGCNTLTMDSFLVCKHGGIIMPINSGQDREVGAEEFDYATEEERVEALNRVQKGCTGEEEEMDCEDLLYMKLENQAERNVHGSEYENEENISSEHFVKDYTDNLVEFVKQQEGFVPRAYNGGKTIAYGFDMQQYPEVKINYNSDGTVSEEEGERLLRIVLEQSKNQINSYLEDTNQVLDQNAYDAVMDLFYNRNSNKLTHEVIDAMAERDDEKVWSLLENFDYRYAYTYLYQDNAQEAKAYVERNPGLSERREEEYAIYQNGF
;
A
#
# COMPACT_ATOMS: atom_id res chain seq x y z
N MET A 1 -18.91 2.60 -58.69
CA MET A 1 -19.59 1.85 -57.61
C MET A 1 -18.54 0.93 -57.04
N SER A 2 -17.58 1.52 -56.34
CA SER A 2 -17.53 1.70 -54.88
C SER A 2 -16.78 0.53 -54.25
N GLU A 3 -15.45 0.61 -54.37
CA GLU A 3 -14.51 -0.02 -53.45
C GLU A 3 -14.70 0.66 -52.10
N THR A 4 -15.02 -0.12 -51.07
CA THR A 4 -15.08 0.35 -49.69
C THR A 4 -13.69 0.19 -49.09
N ASP A 5 -12.97 1.32 -49.02
CA ASP A 5 -11.86 1.52 -48.10
C ASP A 5 -12.39 1.41 -46.67
N GLU A 6 -12.04 0.33 -45.97
CA GLU A 6 -12.12 0.29 -44.52
C GLU A 6 -10.87 0.98 -43.97
N ASN A 7 -11.10 2.23 -43.60
CA ASN A 7 -10.18 3.15 -42.92
C ASN A 7 -9.81 2.57 -41.54
N SER A 8 -8.73 1.79 -41.48
CA SER A 8 -7.99 1.53 -40.25
C SER A 8 -7.34 2.84 -39.80
N GLN A 9 -7.95 3.52 -38.83
CA GLN A 9 -7.26 4.57 -38.07
C GLN A 9 -6.18 3.89 -37.22
N VAL A 10 -4.97 3.83 -37.76
CA VAL A 10 -3.74 3.61 -36.98
C VAL A 10 -3.55 4.85 -36.11
N THR A 11 -3.79 4.72 -34.82
CA THR A 11 -3.34 5.70 -33.82
C THR A 11 -1.81 5.64 -33.80
N GLU A 12 -1.13 6.74 -34.17
CA GLU A 12 0.32 6.89 -33.99
C GLU A 12 0.65 6.71 -32.50
N GLY A 13 1.28 5.59 -32.13
CA GLY A 13 1.73 5.35 -30.76
C GLY A 13 2.91 6.26 -30.41
N LYS A 14 2.97 6.74 -29.16
CA LYS A 14 4.13 7.47 -28.63
C LYS A 14 5.33 6.52 -28.55
N ASP A 15 6.45 6.89 -29.16
CA ASP A 15 7.69 6.10 -29.17
C ASP A 15 8.56 6.45 -27.96
N TYR A 16 8.28 5.80 -26.83
CA TYR A 16 9.04 5.99 -25.59
C TYR A 16 10.49 5.52 -25.70
N THR A 17 10.76 4.52 -26.54
CA THR A 17 12.12 4.03 -26.82
C THR A 17 12.99 5.10 -27.44
N ALA A 18 12.48 5.82 -28.44
CA ALA A 18 13.21 6.92 -29.06
C ALA A 18 13.53 8.04 -28.05
N GLN A 19 12.59 8.35 -27.17
CA GLN A 19 12.78 9.38 -26.16
C GLN A 19 13.86 9.01 -25.14
N ILE A 20 13.82 7.79 -24.59
CA ILE A 20 14.87 7.34 -23.65
C ILE A 20 16.24 7.30 -24.32
N LYS A 21 16.32 6.79 -25.56
CA LYS A 21 17.58 6.78 -26.32
C LYS A 21 18.12 8.20 -26.52
N SER A 22 17.26 9.14 -26.91
CA SER A 22 17.65 10.55 -27.06
C SER A 22 18.13 11.16 -25.74
N GLN A 23 17.45 10.88 -24.62
CA GLN A 23 17.87 11.35 -23.30
C GLN A 23 19.25 10.80 -22.92
N GLN A 24 19.49 9.51 -23.20
CA GLN A 24 20.77 8.87 -22.92
C GLN A 24 21.89 9.42 -23.82
N GLU A 25 21.63 9.60 -25.12
CA GLU A 25 22.59 10.20 -26.05
C GLU A 25 22.97 11.63 -25.63
N GLU A 26 22.01 12.42 -25.15
CA GLU A 26 22.29 13.76 -24.62
C GLU A 26 23.13 13.71 -23.34
N TRP A 27 22.89 12.75 -22.44
CA TRP A 27 23.68 12.54 -21.24
C TRP A 27 25.12 12.12 -21.57
N ASP A 28 25.29 11.17 -22.48
CA ASP A 28 26.60 10.68 -22.91
C ASP A 28 27.40 11.79 -23.63
N ALA A 29 26.72 12.66 -24.38
CA ALA A 29 27.32 13.78 -25.08
C ALA A 29 27.90 14.86 -24.15
N LEU A 30 27.52 14.88 -22.87
CA LEU A 30 28.13 15.78 -21.87
C LEU A 30 29.59 15.42 -21.57
N GLY A 31 29.95 14.13 -21.71
CA GLY A 31 31.22 13.59 -21.24
C GLY A 31 31.35 13.56 -19.71
N GLU A 32 32.43 12.94 -19.22
CA GLU A 32 32.67 12.75 -17.78
C GLU A 32 32.65 14.07 -16.99
N ASP A 33 33.37 15.09 -17.45
CA ASP A 33 33.43 16.41 -16.80
C ASP A 33 32.04 17.07 -16.67
N GLY A 34 31.19 16.90 -17.70
CA GLY A 34 29.84 17.48 -17.70
C GLY A 34 28.90 16.74 -16.78
N GLN A 35 29.00 15.41 -16.72
CA GLN A 35 28.23 14.56 -15.82
C GLN A 35 28.64 14.79 -14.36
N GLU A 36 29.95 14.84 -14.06
CA GLU A 36 30.47 15.11 -12.72
C GLU A 36 29.98 16.46 -12.20
N LYS A 37 30.00 17.50 -13.04
CA LYS A 37 29.48 18.83 -12.66
C LYS A 37 27.99 18.82 -12.28
N LEU A 38 27.18 17.97 -12.93
CA LEU A 38 25.76 17.83 -12.58
C LEU A 38 25.57 17.00 -11.30
N MET A 39 26.44 16.04 -11.03
CA MET A 39 26.45 15.30 -9.76
C MET A 39 26.88 16.20 -8.59
N GLU A 40 27.90 17.04 -8.78
CA GLU A 40 28.31 18.04 -7.79
C GLU A 40 27.17 19.01 -7.46
N GLN A 41 26.30 19.35 -8.40
CA GLN A 41 25.12 20.18 -8.12
C GLN A 41 24.15 19.50 -7.14
N LYS A 42 23.97 18.18 -7.21
CA LYS A 42 23.19 17.43 -6.22
C LYS A 42 23.85 17.52 -4.83
N GLU A 43 25.15 17.26 -4.75
CA GLU A 43 25.88 17.31 -3.48
C GLU A 43 25.89 18.72 -2.86
N ASN A 44 25.94 19.76 -3.70
CA ASN A 44 25.83 21.15 -3.25
C ASN A 44 24.43 21.43 -2.67
N LEU A 45 23.35 20.95 -3.30
CA LEU A 45 22.00 21.06 -2.73
C LEU A 45 21.87 20.39 -1.35
N GLU A 46 22.63 19.32 -1.10
CA GLU A 46 22.69 18.65 0.20
C GLU A 46 23.44 19.49 1.26
N THR A 47 24.40 20.33 0.86
CA THR A 47 25.38 20.96 1.75
C THR A 47 25.29 22.49 1.87
N GLU A 48 24.65 23.20 0.94
CA GLU A 48 24.63 24.67 0.86
C GLU A 48 23.93 25.36 2.04
N ASP A 49 24.51 26.47 2.54
CA ASP A 49 23.87 27.37 3.51
C ASP A 49 22.79 28.20 2.79
N ALA A 50 21.53 28.08 3.24
CA ALA A 50 20.33 28.56 2.55
C ALA A 50 20.29 30.09 2.42
N ASP A 51 20.82 30.61 1.31
CA ASP A 51 20.42 31.88 0.73
C ASP A 51 19.85 31.56 -0.68
N GLU A 52 18.52 31.69 -0.80
CA GLU A 52 17.71 31.73 -2.05
C GLU A 52 16.94 30.44 -2.46
N GLU A 53 15.60 30.60 -2.51
CA GLU A 53 14.52 29.73 -3.03
C GLU A 53 13.94 28.61 -2.12
N GLU A 54 12.61 28.66 -1.94
CA GLU A 54 11.82 27.78 -1.04
C GLU A 54 11.89 26.29 -1.45
N SER A 55 11.94 26.02 -2.75
CA SER A 55 12.05 24.66 -3.30
C SER A 55 13.35 23.96 -2.91
N ALA A 56 14.47 24.68 -2.93
CA ALA A 56 15.77 24.15 -2.51
C ALA A 56 15.80 23.84 -1.01
N ALA A 57 15.15 24.68 -0.18
CA ALA A 57 15.04 24.45 1.26
C ALA A 57 14.24 23.19 1.61
N ILE A 58 13.11 22.94 0.93
CA ILE A 58 12.27 21.75 1.13
C ILE A 58 13.05 20.48 0.78
N ILE A 59 13.73 20.50 -0.36
CA ILE A 59 14.61 19.40 -0.81
C ILE A 59 15.70 19.12 0.23
N LYS A 60 16.36 20.16 0.75
CA LYS A 60 17.43 19.98 1.73
C LYS A 60 16.92 19.41 3.05
N GLU A 61 15.81 19.94 3.57
CA GLU A 61 15.17 19.41 4.78
C GLU A 61 14.85 17.92 4.61
N HIS A 62 14.31 17.55 3.45
CA HIS A 62 14.01 16.18 3.09
C HIS A 62 15.28 15.29 3.09
N LEU A 63 16.32 15.68 2.36
CA LEU A 63 17.58 14.93 2.28
C LEU A 63 18.26 14.79 3.66
N THR A 64 18.10 15.78 4.54
CA THR A 64 18.62 15.72 5.92
C THR A 64 17.87 14.67 6.75
N GLN A 65 16.54 14.59 6.62
CA GLN A 65 15.72 13.65 7.40
C GLN A 65 15.89 12.20 6.95
N HIS A 66 16.12 11.96 5.66
CA HIS A 66 16.12 10.61 5.08
C HIS A 66 17.50 9.94 5.01
N ASN A 67 18.60 10.70 5.16
CA ASN A 67 19.95 10.15 5.15
C ASN A 67 20.33 9.26 6.36
N GLU A 68 19.50 9.20 7.42
CA GLU A 68 19.79 8.42 8.63
C GLU A 68 19.38 6.92 8.57
N ASN A 69 18.62 6.48 7.55
CA ASN A 69 18.01 5.13 7.53
C ASN A 69 18.32 4.27 6.27
N LYS A 70 19.59 4.21 5.83
CA LYS A 70 20.04 3.38 4.68
C LYS A 70 19.85 1.85 4.80
N LYS A 71 19.25 1.33 5.88
CA LYS A 71 19.04 -0.11 6.07
C LYS A 71 17.76 -0.65 5.42
N ASN A 72 16.72 0.18 5.29
CA ASN A 72 15.43 -0.18 4.67
C ASN A 72 14.91 1.03 3.88
N PRO A 73 15.32 1.22 2.61
CA PRO A 73 14.89 2.37 1.83
C PRO A 73 13.40 2.23 1.45
N ALA A 74 12.66 3.34 1.50
CA ALA A 74 11.30 3.37 0.97
C ALA A 74 11.35 3.48 -0.56
N TYR A 75 10.77 2.51 -1.25
CA TYR A 75 10.61 2.51 -2.70
C TYR A 75 9.69 3.65 -3.16
N LEU A 76 9.98 4.24 -4.32
CA LEU A 76 9.03 5.15 -4.96
C LEU A 76 7.92 4.35 -5.63
N VAL A 77 6.71 4.88 -5.53
CA VAL A 77 5.53 4.33 -6.19
C VAL A 77 4.79 5.43 -6.95
N ARG A 78 3.86 5.05 -7.83
CA ARG A 78 2.91 5.98 -8.47
C ARG A 78 2.28 6.88 -7.41
N GLY A 79 2.19 8.17 -7.70
CA GLY A 79 1.67 9.15 -6.76
C GLY A 79 2.70 9.75 -5.80
N ALA A 80 3.95 9.27 -5.80
CA ALA A 80 5.06 9.92 -5.10
C ALA A 80 5.15 11.41 -5.49
N GLU A 81 5.26 12.30 -4.52
CA GLU A 81 5.46 13.73 -4.80
C GLU A 81 6.91 14.00 -5.15
N LEU A 82 7.15 14.57 -6.33
CA LEU A 82 8.42 15.01 -6.84
C LEU A 82 8.52 16.54 -6.79
N MET A 83 9.74 17.04 -6.69
CA MET A 83 10.08 18.45 -6.81
C MET A 83 11.32 18.64 -7.67
N CYS A 84 11.31 19.65 -8.54
CA CYS A 84 12.50 20.14 -9.23
C CYS A 84 13.12 21.27 -8.41
N SER A 85 14.44 21.27 -8.22
CA SER A 85 15.16 22.35 -7.51
C SER A 85 14.98 23.72 -8.15
N GLN A 86 14.68 23.76 -9.45
CA GLN A 86 14.42 24.98 -10.22
C GLN A 86 12.93 25.26 -10.42
N GLY A 87 12.03 24.40 -9.90
CA GLY A 87 10.59 24.52 -10.10
C GLY A 87 9.87 25.06 -8.87
N SER A 88 8.80 25.84 -9.08
CA SER A 88 8.03 26.44 -7.99
C SER A 88 6.99 25.54 -7.32
N ASN A 89 6.71 24.34 -7.86
CA ASN A 89 5.65 23.48 -7.35
C ASN A 89 6.04 22.00 -7.34
N LYS A 90 5.45 21.28 -6.38
CA LYS A 90 5.45 19.81 -6.34
C LYS A 90 4.53 19.20 -7.40
N ARG A 91 4.88 18.00 -7.85
CA ARG A 91 4.06 17.21 -8.78
C ARG A 91 4.08 15.75 -8.41
N MET A 92 2.95 15.08 -8.58
CA MET A 92 2.89 13.63 -8.42
C MET A 92 3.53 12.94 -9.62
N MET A 93 4.35 11.95 -9.35
CA MET A 93 4.85 11.02 -10.34
C MET A 93 3.67 10.22 -10.89
N ASN A 94 3.48 10.30 -12.21
CA ASN A 94 2.53 9.45 -12.89
C ASN A 94 3.25 8.19 -13.40
N LEU A 95 2.52 7.09 -13.53
CA LEU A 95 3.04 5.90 -14.16
C LEU A 95 1.93 5.31 -15.00
N SER A 96 2.06 5.24 -16.32
CA SER A 96 1.08 4.57 -17.17
C SER A 96 1.75 4.08 -18.45
N PRO A 97 1.72 2.77 -18.78
CA PRO A 97 1.20 1.65 -17.98
C PRO A 97 2.10 1.28 -16.79
N CYS A 98 1.59 0.51 -15.81
CA CYS A 98 2.36 -0.01 -14.68
C CYS A 98 3.08 -1.33 -15.01
N HIS A 99 4.01 -1.72 -14.14
CA HIS A 99 4.87 -2.91 -14.29
C HIS A 99 4.36 -4.14 -13.56
N GLY A 100 3.13 -4.08 -13.03
CA GLY A 100 2.52 -5.18 -12.29
C GLY A 100 3.09 -5.41 -10.88
N VAL A 101 4.07 -4.63 -10.44
CA VAL A 101 4.61 -4.68 -9.07
C VAL A 101 4.03 -3.51 -8.27
N TYR A 102 3.54 -3.80 -7.07
CA TYR A 102 2.84 -2.83 -6.22
C TYR A 102 3.34 -2.91 -4.79
N ILE A 103 3.42 -1.76 -4.11
CA ILE A 103 3.59 -1.71 -2.66
C ILE A 103 2.32 -1.11 -2.08
N LYS A 104 1.67 -1.88 -1.20
CA LYS A 104 0.27 -1.74 -0.80
C LYS A 104 -0.65 -1.84 -2.04
N ALA A 105 -0.70 -0.76 -2.82
CA ALA A 105 -1.59 -0.59 -3.96
C ALA A 105 -1.02 0.30 -5.05
N HIS A 106 0.11 0.92 -4.76
CA HIS A 106 0.73 1.91 -5.62
C HIS A 106 1.77 1.20 -6.46
N ALA A 107 1.69 1.38 -7.78
CA ALA A 107 2.60 0.72 -8.71
C ALA A 107 4.03 1.19 -8.48
N VAL A 108 4.96 0.25 -8.28
CA VAL A 108 6.39 0.54 -8.09
C VAL A 108 6.98 1.05 -9.40
N VAL A 109 7.86 2.04 -9.31
CA VAL A 109 8.54 2.66 -10.45
C VAL A 109 9.99 2.18 -10.56
N HIS A 110 10.51 2.14 -11.79
CA HIS A 110 11.91 1.81 -12.09
C HIS A 110 12.61 2.91 -12.87
N GLU A 111 13.91 2.71 -13.11
CA GLU A 111 14.80 3.75 -13.64
C GLU A 111 14.48 4.29 -15.03
N LEU A 112 13.65 3.58 -15.81
CA LEU A 112 13.21 4.06 -17.13
C LEU A 112 11.87 4.82 -17.07
N ASP A 113 11.21 4.91 -15.92
CA ASP A 113 9.98 5.69 -15.70
C ASP A 113 10.29 7.19 -15.59
N CYS A 114 10.96 7.73 -16.61
CA CYS A 114 11.46 9.10 -16.69
C CYS A 114 10.95 9.83 -17.94
N ILE A 115 9.89 9.31 -18.58
CA ILE A 115 9.29 9.95 -19.76
C ILE A 115 8.68 11.30 -19.34
N GLN A 116 9.18 12.36 -19.94
CA GLN A 116 8.68 13.72 -19.71
C GLN A 116 7.51 14.09 -20.63
N GLY A 117 6.50 14.78 -20.09
CA GLY A 117 5.35 15.27 -20.85
C GLY A 117 4.19 15.66 -19.94
N ASP A 118 3.17 16.34 -20.49
CA ASP A 118 2.04 16.83 -19.68
C ASP A 118 1.16 15.69 -19.10
N GLU A 119 1.18 14.51 -19.73
CA GLU A 119 0.43 13.31 -19.34
C GLU A 119 1.34 12.09 -19.10
N GLU A 120 2.66 12.30 -19.09
CA GLU A 120 3.66 11.22 -18.96
C GLU A 120 4.14 11.08 -17.51
N ASN A 121 5.20 10.29 -17.29
CA ASN A 121 5.73 10.01 -15.95
C ASN A 121 6.08 11.28 -15.18
N ILE A 122 6.80 12.17 -15.85
CA ILE A 122 7.39 13.37 -15.28
C ILE A 122 6.78 14.60 -15.95
N THR A 123 5.90 15.28 -15.23
CA THR A 123 5.20 16.48 -15.71
C THR A 123 5.98 17.76 -15.39
N TRP A 124 5.32 18.92 -15.42
CA TRP A 124 5.96 20.23 -15.26
C TRP A 124 5.83 20.79 -13.83
N PHE A 125 6.90 21.38 -13.30
CA PHE A 125 7.05 21.78 -11.89
C PHE A 125 6.75 23.25 -11.62
N GLY A 126 5.65 23.76 -12.16
CA GLY A 126 5.28 25.16 -11.96
C GLY A 126 6.09 26.11 -12.84
N ILE A 127 6.63 27.18 -12.25
CA ILE A 127 7.48 28.18 -12.89
C ILE A 127 8.95 27.83 -12.65
N CYS A 128 9.78 28.00 -13.68
CA CYS A 128 11.20 27.69 -13.61
C CYS A 128 12.05 28.90 -13.23
N THR A 129 13.10 28.65 -12.45
CA THR A 129 14.18 29.59 -12.14
C THR A 129 15.50 29.02 -12.68
N PRO A 130 16.41 29.81 -13.29
CA PRO A 130 16.07 31.00 -14.05
C PRO A 130 15.20 30.63 -15.27
N GLY A 131 14.04 31.25 -15.39
CA GLY A 131 13.11 30.94 -16.48
C GLY A 131 13.38 31.67 -17.79
N GLU A 132 14.17 32.76 -17.80
CA GLU A 132 14.22 33.72 -18.92
C GLU A 132 14.72 33.12 -20.24
N GLU A 133 15.67 32.19 -20.17
CA GLU A 133 16.26 31.55 -21.35
C GLU A 133 15.48 30.31 -21.82
N LEU A 134 14.40 29.93 -21.13
CA LEU A 134 13.60 28.77 -21.50
C LEU A 134 12.66 29.07 -22.65
N GLU A 135 12.70 28.20 -23.66
CA GLU A 135 11.77 28.16 -24.79
C GLU A 135 10.43 27.51 -24.42
N THR A 136 9.93 27.75 -23.20
CA THR A 136 8.61 27.29 -22.74
C THR A 136 7.59 28.43 -22.74
N GLU A 137 6.31 28.07 -22.67
CA GLU A 137 5.21 29.03 -22.54
C GLU A 137 5.28 29.80 -21.21
N GLN A 138 4.78 31.05 -21.22
CA GLN A 138 4.53 31.79 -19.98
C GLN A 138 3.22 31.32 -19.36
N ILE A 139 3.26 31.08 -18.05
CA ILE A 139 2.12 30.63 -17.27
C ILE A 139 1.95 31.48 -16.01
N GLN A 140 0.73 31.45 -15.49
CA GLN A 140 0.37 32.02 -14.20
C GLN A 140 -0.33 30.94 -13.39
N LEU A 141 0.10 30.75 -12.15
CA LEU A 141 -0.43 29.72 -11.25
C LEU A 141 -0.41 30.19 -9.81
N ILE A 142 -1.03 29.40 -8.93
CA ILE A 142 -0.90 29.55 -7.48
C ILE A 142 0.20 28.59 -7.04
N GLY A 143 1.27 29.14 -6.46
CA GLY A 143 2.36 28.38 -5.85
C GLY A 143 1.88 27.59 -4.65
N ASP A 144 2.69 26.64 -4.19
CA ASP A 144 2.35 25.81 -3.02
C ASP A 144 2.21 26.67 -1.73
N ASP A 145 2.80 27.87 -1.73
CA ASP A 145 2.67 28.91 -0.70
C ASP A 145 1.36 29.72 -0.76
N GLY A 146 0.48 29.39 -1.72
CA GLY A 146 -0.78 30.08 -1.97
C GLY A 146 -0.64 31.44 -2.70
N LYS A 147 0.57 31.85 -3.10
CA LYS A 147 0.79 33.10 -3.82
C LYS A 147 0.67 32.90 -5.33
N THR A 148 0.26 33.96 -6.02
CA THR A 148 0.24 33.95 -7.48
C THR A 148 1.65 34.16 -8.02
N CYS A 149 2.13 33.20 -8.80
CA CYS A 149 3.42 33.23 -9.46
C CYS A 149 3.21 33.39 -10.98
N HIS A 150 4.10 34.12 -11.64
CA HIS A 150 4.11 34.31 -13.09
C HIS A 150 5.52 34.10 -13.65
N GLY A 151 5.65 33.27 -14.67
CA GLY A 151 6.94 32.99 -15.29
C GLY A 151 6.87 31.92 -16.35
N LYS A 152 8.04 31.41 -16.74
CA LYS A 152 8.18 30.38 -17.76
C LYS A 152 7.89 29.00 -17.17
N LYS A 153 7.08 28.19 -17.86
CA LYS A 153 6.72 26.85 -17.38
C LYS A 153 7.98 26.01 -17.19
N CYS A 154 8.14 25.42 -16.01
CA CYS A 154 9.18 24.46 -15.68
C CYS A 154 8.85 23.12 -16.31
N LYS A 155 9.01 23.03 -17.64
CA LYS A 155 8.91 21.79 -18.38
C LYS A 155 10.29 21.12 -18.36
N PRO A 156 10.45 19.97 -17.68
CA PRO A 156 11.75 19.33 -17.58
C PRO A 156 12.25 18.87 -18.94
N HIS A 157 13.57 18.91 -19.11
CA HIS A 157 14.30 18.25 -20.19
C HIS A 157 15.29 17.27 -19.56
N ILE A 158 14.85 16.05 -19.32
CA ILE A 158 15.56 14.98 -18.64
C ILE A 158 16.77 14.56 -19.48
N LEU A 159 17.89 14.36 -18.79
CA LEU A 159 19.10 13.78 -19.34
C LEU A 159 19.29 12.39 -18.73
N GLY A 160 19.54 11.39 -19.58
CA GLY A 160 19.68 10.00 -19.17
C GLY A 160 18.39 9.41 -18.58
N THR A 161 18.58 8.60 -17.55
CA THR A 161 17.54 7.89 -16.77
C THR A 161 17.63 8.29 -15.30
N TRP A 162 16.81 7.70 -14.44
CA TRP A 162 16.96 7.90 -13.00
C TRP A 162 18.35 7.45 -12.52
N MET A 163 18.95 8.29 -11.68
CA MET A 163 20.25 8.10 -11.05
C MET A 163 20.06 7.63 -9.60
N GLU A 164 21.07 6.94 -9.06
CA GLU A 164 21.00 6.30 -7.72
C GLU A 164 19.75 5.42 -7.59
N SER A 165 19.49 4.63 -8.64
CA SER A 165 18.49 3.56 -8.62
C SER A 165 18.94 2.43 -7.69
N TYR A 166 17.98 1.76 -7.07
CA TYR A 166 18.23 0.70 -6.10
C TYR A 166 18.44 -0.64 -6.80
N ASP A 167 19.71 -1.04 -6.91
CA ASP A 167 20.15 -2.21 -7.69
C ASP A 167 19.85 -3.56 -7.02
N GLN A 168 19.49 -3.57 -5.73
CA GLN A 168 19.13 -4.79 -4.99
C GLN A 168 17.73 -5.30 -5.34
N THR A 169 16.89 -4.48 -5.98
CA THR A 169 15.55 -4.89 -6.41
C THR A 169 15.29 -4.40 -7.80
N LYS A 170 15.00 -5.36 -8.70
CA LYS A 170 14.77 -5.11 -10.12
C LYS A 170 13.36 -5.53 -10.50
N ILE A 171 12.71 -4.74 -11.35
CA ILE A 171 11.40 -5.06 -11.92
C ILE A 171 11.47 -5.00 -13.44
N VAL A 172 10.67 -5.82 -14.11
CA VAL A 172 10.68 -5.93 -15.57
C VAL A 172 9.93 -4.75 -16.18
N ASP A 173 10.54 -4.03 -17.13
CA ASP A 173 9.79 -3.14 -18.02
C ASP A 173 8.99 -4.04 -18.97
N ASN A 174 7.70 -3.77 -19.16
CA ASN A 174 6.79 -4.53 -20.02
C ASN A 174 7.15 -4.51 -21.53
N GLY A 175 8.41 -4.24 -21.89
CA GLY A 175 8.93 -4.14 -23.24
C GLY A 175 8.54 -2.84 -23.95
N ASN A 176 7.89 -1.92 -23.25
CA ASN A 176 7.32 -0.70 -23.84
C ASN A 176 8.37 0.40 -24.02
N LYS A 177 9.40 0.44 -23.16
CA LYS A 177 10.38 1.52 -23.18
C LYS A 177 11.69 1.10 -23.81
N LEU A 178 12.22 -0.08 -23.48
CA LEU A 178 13.42 -0.62 -24.14
C LEU A 178 13.22 -2.10 -24.50
N PRO A 179 12.47 -2.40 -25.59
CA PRO A 179 12.32 -3.77 -26.07
C PRO A 179 13.66 -4.31 -26.55
N LYS A 180 14.06 -5.50 -26.06
CA LYS A 180 15.22 -6.23 -26.59
C LYS A 180 14.86 -7.03 -27.83
N GLU A 181 15.77 -7.07 -28.81
CA GLU A 181 15.56 -7.73 -30.10
C GLU A 181 15.59 -9.27 -30.01
N ASP A 182 16.24 -9.82 -28.99
CA ASP A 182 16.43 -11.26 -28.78
C ASP A 182 15.38 -11.90 -27.86
N GLY A 183 14.49 -11.09 -27.29
CA GLY A 183 13.47 -11.55 -26.33
C GLY A 183 14.02 -11.80 -24.92
N GLU A 184 15.28 -11.47 -24.62
CA GLU A 184 15.78 -11.52 -23.26
C GLU A 184 15.07 -10.48 -22.38
N ILE A 185 14.61 -10.91 -21.22
CA ILE A 185 13.96 -10.05 -20.24
C ILE A 185 15.03 -9.61 -19.24
N GLU A 186 15.31 -8.31 -19.17
CA GLU A 186 16.22 -7.73 -18.17
C GLU A 186 15.43 -6.84 -17.21
N GLY A 187 15.68 -7.01 -15.92
CA GLY A 187 15.07 -6.20 -14.88
C GLY A 187 15.75 -4.84 -14.73
N CYS A 188 14.94 -3.79 -14.69
CA CYS A 188 15.35 -2.42 -14.39
C CYS A 188 15.41 -2.20 -12.88
N ASN A 189 16.39 -1.42 -12.42
CA ASN A 189 16.50 -1.10 -10.99
C ASN A 189 15.29 -0.28 -10.52
N THR A 190 14.79 -0.60 -9.34
CA THR A 190 13.70 0.15 -8.68
C THR A 190 14.20 1.49 -8.15
N LEU A 191 13.27 2.42 -7.88
CA LEU A 191 13.61 3.72 -7.33
C LEU A 191 13.30 3.80 -5.84
N THR A 192 14.05 4.64 -5.13
CA THR A 192 13.85 4.95 -3.71
C THR A 192 13.91 6.45 -3.48
N MET A 193 13.76 6.87 -2.22
CA MET A 193 13.90 8.28 -1.82
C MET A 193 15.25 8.92 -2.17
N ASP A 194 16.29 8.12 -2.44
CA ASP A 194 17.63 8.61 -2.80
C ASP A 194 17.78 8.85 -4.32
N SER A 195 16.86 8.30 -5.12
CA SER A 195 16.89 8.38 -6.58
C SER A 195 16.53 9.78 -7.08
N PHE A 196 17.16 10.20 -8.19
CA PHE A 196 16.92 11.53 -8.75
C PHE A 196 17.07 11.57 -10.27
N LEU A 197 16.53 12.62 -10.90
CA LEU A 197 16.73 12.93 -12.32
C LEU A 197 17.46 14.26 -12.48
N VAL A 198 18.15 14.40 -13.60
CA VAL A 198 18.86 15.62 -13.98
C VAL A 198 18.17 16.26 -15.17
N CYS A 199 17.87 17.55 -15.05
CA CYS A 199 17.32 18.38 -16.11
C CYS A 199 18.43 19.18 -16.79
N LYS A 200 18.44 19.23 -18.12
CA LYS A 200 19.34 20.02 -18.97
C LYS A 200 19.39 21.51 -18.61
N HIS A 201 18.33 22.01 -18.00
CA HIS A 201 18.21 23.39 -17.54
C HIS A 201 18.83 23.61 -16.15
N GLY A 202 19.55 22.63 -15.58
CA GLY A 202 20.23 22.73 -14.29
C GLY A 202 19.35 22.39 -13.08
N GLY A 203 18.19 21.75 -13.30
CA GLY A 203 17.31 21.29 -12.24
C GLY A 203 17.61 19.86 -11.81
N ILE A 204 17.60 19.61 -10.51
CA ILE A 204 17.62 18.26 -9.92
C ILE A 204 16.21 17.93 -9.46
N ILE A 205 15.66 16.82 -9.94
CA ILE A 205 14.31 16.36 -9.61
C ILE A 205 14.40 15.21 -8.62
N MET A 206 13.79 15.37 -7.46
CA MET A 206 13.86 14.41 -6.36
C MET A 206 12.49 14.13 -5.76
N PRO A 207 12.29 12.94 -5.19
CA PRO A 207 11.12 12.65 -4.37
C PRO A 207 11.16 13.44 -3.06
N ILE A 208 10.00 13.92 -2.63
CA ILE A 208 9.76 14.55 -1.32
C ILE A 208 9.01 13.57 -0.40
N ASN A 209 8.33 12.59 -0.97
CA ASN A 209 7.83 11.41 -0.26
C ASN A 209 7.82 10.20 -1.20
N SER A 210 7.63 9.02 -0.61
CA SER A 210 7.64 7.76 -1.36
C SER A 210 6.35 7.49 -2.12
N GLY A 211 5.26 8.20 -1.79
CA GLY A 211 3.91 7.92 -2.25
C GLY A 211 3.22 6.77 -1.49
N GLN A 212 3.95 5.97 -0.72
CA GLN A 212 3.41 4.73 -0.12
C GLN A 212 2.37 4.97 0.98
N ASP A 213 2.38 6.12 1.66
CA ASP A 213 1.46 6.41 2.76
C ASP A 213 0.17 7.10 2.31
N ARG A 214 0.00 7.31 1.00
CA ARG A 214 -1.21 7.89 0.42
C ARG A 214 -2.34 6.85 0.39
N GLU A 215 -3.54 7.29 0.76
CA GLU A 215 -4.76 6.51 0.52
C GLU A 215 -5.02 6.36 -0.98
N VAL A 216 -5.33 5.14 -1.41
CA VAL A 216 -5.53 4.77 -2.81
C VAL A 216 -6.83 5.36 -3.31
N GLY A 217 -6.75 6.27 -4.27
CA GLY A 217 -7.91 6.86 -4.94
C GLY A 217 -8.39 6.01 -6.12
N ALA A 218 -9.69 6.04 -6.43
CA ALA A 218 -10.25 5.31 -7.59
C ALA A 218 -9.63 5.74 -8.93
N GLU A 219 -9.11 6.96 -8.99
CA GLU A 219 -8.41 7.58 -10.12
C GLU A 219 -7.05 6.94 -10.46
N GLU A 220 -6.43 6.21 -9.54
CA GLU A 220 -5.17 5.50 -9.80
C GLU A 220 -5.35 4.29 -10.74
N PHE A 221 -6.59 3.92 -11.05
CA PHE A 221 -6.93 2.82 -11.96
C PHE A 221 -7.59 3.29 -13.26
N ASP A 222 -7.60 4.59 -13.55
CA ASP A 222 -8.30 5.13 -14.73
C ASP A 222 -7.66 4.74 -16.08
N TYR A 223 -6.41 4.30 -16.06
CA TYR A 223 -5.67 3.85 -17.25
C TYR A 223 -5.47 2.33 -17.30
N ALA A 224 -6.03 1.59 -16.34
CA ALA A 224 -6.02 0.14 -16.33
C ALA A 224 -7.22 -0.37 -17.13
N THR A 225 -7.04 -1.44 -17.91
CA THR A 225 -8.18 -2.20 -18.44
C THR A 225 -9.06 -2.68 -17.29
N GLU A 226 -10.35 -2.97 -17.53
CA GLU A 226 -11.24 -3.43 -16.45
C GLU A 226 -10.68 -4.69 -15.75
N GLU A 227 -9.98 -5.55 -16.49
CA GLU A 227 -9.29 -6.72 -15.96
C GLU A 227 -8.06 -6.34 -15.10
N GLU A 228 -7.21 -5.40 -15.52
CA GLU A 228 -6.08 -4.90 -14.71
C GLU A 228 -6.54 -4.08 -13.51
N ARG A 229 -7.66 -3.35 -13.62
CA ARG A 229 -8.29 -2.61 -12.53
C ARG A 229 -8.82 -3.57 -11.49
N VAL A 230 -9.52 -4.62 -11.91
CA VAL A 230 -9.98 -5.71 -11.04
C VAL A 230 -8.80 -6.49 -10.46
N GLU A 231 -7.75 -6.76 -11.23
CA GLU A 231 -6.56 -7.48 -10.77
C GLU A 231 -5.71 -6.64 -9.81
N ALA A 232 -5.54 -5.35 -10.08
CA ALA A 232 -4.83 -4.43 -9.19
C ALA A 232 -5.66 -4.16 -7.93
N LEU A 233 -6.98 -3.93 -8.01
CA LEU A 233 -7.88 -3.88 -6.85
C LEU A 233 -7.86 -5.21 -6.07
N ASN A 234 -7.74 -6.35 -6.76
CA ASN A 234 -7.53 -7.66 -6.13
C ASN A 234 -6.14 -7.76 -5.49
N ARG A 235 -5.07 -7.19 -6.05
CA ARG A 235 -3.71 -7.12 -5.45
C ARG A 235 -3.68 -6.18 -4.24
N VAL A 236 -4.40 -5.05 -4.29
CA VAL A 236 -4.67 -4.16 -3.15
C VAL A 236 -5.47 -4.89 -2.06
N GLN A 237 -6.43 -5.74 -2.46
CA GLN A 237 -7.24 -6.57 -1.56
C GLN A 237 -6.55 -7.89 -1.13
N LYS A 238 -5.37 -8.25 -1.66
CA LYS A 238 -4.62 -9.51 -1.45
C LYS A 238 -3.22 -9.33 -0.83
N GLY A 239 -2.78 -8.11 -0.54
CA GLY A 239 -1.51 -7.85 0.16
C GLY A 239 -0.30 -8.64 -0.36
N CYS A 240 0.06 -8.55 -1.65
CA CYS A 240 1.20 -9.31 -2.17
C CYS A 240 2.56 -8.69 -1.77
N THR A 241 3.22 -9.24 -0.74
CA THR A 241 4.69 -9.13 -0.60
C THR A 241 5.35 -10.26 -1.38
N GLY A 242 6.06 -9.92 -2.45
CA GLY A 242 6.73 -10.88 -3.31
C GLY A 242 7.87 -11.60 -2.59
N GLU A 243 7.64 -12.87 -2.24
CA GLU A 243 8.70 -13.87 -2.07
C GLU A 243 8.20 -15.20 -2.65
N GLU A 244 8.29 -15.38 -3.97
CA GLU A 244 8.34 -16.73 -4.57
C GLU A 244 9.33 -16.70 -5.76
N GLU A 245 10.58 -17.09 -5.48
CA GLU A 245 11.54 -17.48 -6.51
C GLU A 245 11.33 -18.94 -6.92
N GLU A 246 11.53 -19.18 -8.22
CA GLU A 246 11.69 -20.45 -8.95
C GLU A 246 10.46 -21.34 -9.15
N MET A 247 9.76 -21.15 -10.27
CA MET A 247 9.00 -22.22 -10.91
C MET A 247 9.20 -22.23 -12.43
N ASP A 248 9.72 -23.37 -12.91
CA ASP A 248 10.24 -23.64 -14.26
C ASP A 248 9.18 -23.54 -15.37
N CYS A 249 9.57 -23.00 -16.52
CA CYS A 249 8.72 -22.51 -17.61
C CYS A 249 8.14 -23.59 -18.55
N GLU A 250 7.98 -24.84 -18.11
CA GLU A 250 7.56 -25.95 -18.99
C GLU A 250 6.18 -26.57 -18.66
N ASP A 251 5.57 -26.25 -17.51
CA ASP A 251 4.33 -26.90 -17.06
C ASP A 251 3.01 -26.18 -17.43
N LEU A 252 3.05 -24.94 -17.94
CA LEU A 252 1.84 -24.20 -18.33
C LEU A 252 1.23 -24.64 -19.69
N LEU A 253 1.94 -25.47 -20.47
CA LEU A 253 1.44 -25.97 -21.76
C LEU A 253 0.69 -27.31 -21.63
N TYR A 254 0.93 -28.10 -20.57
CA TYR A 254 0.32 -29.43 -20.41
C TYR A 254 -1.02 -29.42 -19.65
N MET A 255 -1.31 -28.43 -18.80
CA MET A 255 -2.61 -28.36 -18.10
C MET A 255 -3.79 -27.84 -18.95
N LYS A 256 -3.53 -27.28 -20.14
CA LYS A 256 -4.60 -26.79 -21.04
C LYS A 256 -5.18 -27.85 -21.99
N LEU A 257 -4.61 -29.06 -22.06
CA LEU A 257 -5.06 -30.09 -23.01
C LEU A 257 -5.80 -31.29 -22.38
N GLU A 258 -5.73 -31.51 -21.06
CA GLU A 258 -6.46 -32.64 -20.43
C GLU A 258 -7.85 -32.25 -19.90
N ASN A 259 -8.12 -30.98 -19.61
CA ASN A 259 -9.42 -30.52 -19.10
C ASN A 259 -10.52 -30.34 -20.16
N GLN A 260 -10.26 -30.65 -21.44
CA GLN A 260 -11.27 -30.62 -22.51
C GLN A 260 -11.77 -32.00 -22.96
N ALA A 261 -11.30 -33.11 -22.35
CA ALA A 261 -11.65 -34.46 -22.81
C ALA A 261 -12.72 -35.22 -21.99
N GLU A 262 -13.10 -34.79 -20.78
CA GLU A 262 -14.03 -35.58 -19.93
C GLU A 262 -15.44 -35.00 -19.72
N ARG A 263 -15.79 -33.86 -20.36
CA ARG A 263 -17.17 -33.36 -20.36
C ARG A 263 -17.93 -33.79 -21.61
N ASN A 264 -18.13 -35.09 -21.76
CA ASN A 264 -19.17 -35.65 -22.63
C ASN A 264 -19.45 -37.09 -22.20
N VAL A 265 -20.43 -37.30 -21.32
CA VAL A 265 -21.41 -38.40 -21.36
C VAL A 265 -22.39 -38.25 -20.18
N HIS A 266 -23.68 -38.35 -20.53
CA HIS A 266 -24.88 -38.49 -19.71
C HIS A 266 -25.42 -37.27 -18.96
N GLY A 267 -26.43 -36.66 -19.59
CA GLY A 267 -27.41 -35.84 -18.89
C GLY A 267 -28.64 -36.63 -18.43
N SER A 268 -29.48 -35.94 -17.67
CA SER A 268 -30.94 -35.91 -17.83
C SER A 268 -31.54 -34.91 -16.85
N GLU A 269 -32.35 -34.01 -17.41
CA GLU A 269 -33.59 -33.44 -16.84
C GLU A 269 -33.52 -32.26 -15.87
N TYR A 270 -34.12 -31.18 -16.39
CA TYR A 270 -34.52 -29.88 -15.86
C TYR A 270 -35.18 -29.88 -14.47
N GLU A 271 -34.78 -28.90 -13.65
CA GLU A 271 -35.62 -27.81 -13.06
C GLU A 271 -35.07 -27.35 -11.70
N ASN A 272 -34.20 -26.33 -11.71
CA ASN A 272 -34.44 -24.99 -11.13
C ASN A 272 -33.10 -24.27 -10.97
N GLU A 273 -32.91 -23.23 -11.77
CA GLU A 273 -31.83 -22.27 -11.65
C GLU A 273 -32.08 -21.40 -10.42
N GLU A 274 -31.36 -21.67 -9.33
CA GLU A 274 -30.99 -20.65 -8.34
C GLU A 274 -29.46 -20.60 -8.26
N ASN A 275 -28.92 -19.68 -9.08
CA ASN A 275 -27.81 -18.79 -8.76
C ASN A 275 -26.82 -19.26 -7.67
N ILE A 276 -25.83 -20.07 -8.05
CA ILE A 276 -24.66 -20.33 -7.19
C ILE A 276 -23.71 -19.13 -7.35
N SER A 277 -23.86 -18.21 -6.39
CA SER A 277 -23.08 -17.00 -6.13
C SER A 277 -21.57 -17.26 -6.05
N SER A 278 -20.80 -16.30 -6.55
CA SER A 278 -19.39 -16.05 -6.21
C SER A 278 -19.13 -16.25 -4.71
N GLU A 279 -18.02 -16.92 -4.35
CA GLU A 279 -17.55 -17.02 -2.97
C GLU A 279 -17.40 -15.62 -2.37
N HIS A 280 -18.17 -15.36 -1.30
CA HIS A 280 -18.27 -14.06 -0.66
C HIS A 280 -17.09 -13.91 0.32
N PHE A 281 -16.12 -13.06 -0.01
CA PHE A 281 -15.03 -12.72 0.91
C PHE A 281 -15.60 -11.95 2.11
N VAL A 282 -15.51 -12.53 3.31
CA VAL A 282 -15.89 -11.85 4.55
C VAL A 282 -14.78 -10.88 4.93
N LYS A 283 -15.08 -9.57 4.91
CA LYS A 283 -14.17 -8.49 5.32
C LYS A 283 -14.74 -7.61 6.43
N ASP A 284 -15.89 -8.00 6.98
CA ASP A 284 -16.61 -7.23 7.99
C ASP A 284 -17.23 -8.15 9.04
N TYR A 285 -17.37 -7.62 10.25
CA TYR A 285 -17.97 -8.34 11.37
C TYR A 285 -19.48 -8.13 11.42
N THR A 286 -20.20 -9.05 12.05
CA THR A 286 -21.65 -8.93 12.19
C THR A 286 -22.08 -8.03 13.35
N ASP A 287 -23.30 -7.48 13.31
CA ASP A 287 -23.88 -6.80 14.47
C ASP A 287 -24.09 -7.73 15.67
N ASN A 288 -24.18 -9.06 15.45
CA ASN A 288 -24.23 -10.03 16.54
C ASN A 288 -22.93 -10.05 17.34
N LEU A 289 -21.78 -9.87 16.68
CA LEU A 289 -20.50 -9.68 17.38
C LEU A 289 -20.55 -8.45 18.30
N VAL A 290 -21.11 -7.34 17.84
CA VAL A 290 -21.18 -6.10 18.63
C VAL A 290 -21.98 -6.34 19.91
N GLU A 291 -23.12 -7.02 19.82
CA GLU A 291 -23.92 -7.39 20.99
C GLU A 291 -23.22 -8.40 21.90
N PHE A 292 -22.47 -9.34 21.34
CA PHE A 292 -21.67 -10.28 22.12
C PHE A 292 -20.57 -9.56 22.92
N VAL A 293 -19.78 -8.69 22.29
CA VAL A 293 -18.71 -7.93 22.98
C VAL A 293 -19.31 -7.04 24.08
N LYS A 294 -20.47 -6.42 23.84
CA LYS A 294 -21.18 -5.63 24.85
C LYS A 294 -21.55 -6.46 26.08
N GLN A 295 -21.95 -7.72 25.89
CA GLN A 295 -22.25 -8.65 26.99
C GLN A 295 -21.00 -9.07 27.75
N GLN A 296 -19.90 -9.34 27.04
CA GLN A 296 -18.62 -9.73 27.66
C GLN A 296 -18.01 -8.61 28.51
N GLU A 297 -18.00 -7.39 28.00
CA GLU A 297 -17.33 -6.26 28.66
C GLU A 297 -18.21 -5.57 29.71
N GLY A 298 -19.52 -5.53 29.46
CA GLY A 298 -20.48 -4.78 30.27
C GLY A 298 -20.32 -3.26 30.12
N PHE A 299 -21.41 -2.52 30.34
CA PHE A 299 -21.39 -1.06 30.20
C PHE A 299 -21.00 -0.35 31.50
N VAL A 300 -19.89 0.39 31.49
CA VAL A 300 -19.47 1.26 32.60
C VAL A 300 -19.52 2.74 32.20
N PRO A 301 -20.52 3.52 32.65
CA PRO A 301 -20.73 4.89 32.16
C PRO A 301 -19.69 5.90 32.65
N ARG A 302 -18.81 5.56 33.60
CA ARG A 302 -17.77 6.44 34.17
C ARG A 302 -16.40 5.80 34.01
N ALA A 303 -15.38 6.63 33.84
CA ALA A 303 -14.01 6.14 33.74
C ALA A 303 -13.57 5.39 35.02
N TYR A 304 -12.91 4.25 34.82
CA TYR A 304 -12.38 3.38 35.87
C TYR A 304 -10.90 3.06 35.61
N ASN A 305 -10.29 2.17 36.41
CA ASN A 305 -8.87 1.82 36.31
C ASN A 305 -7.91 3.04 36.35
N GLY A 306 -8.20 3.97 37.26
CA GLY A 306 -7.43 5.22 37.37
C GLY A 306 -7.76 6.25 36.30
N GLY A 307 -8.94 6.15 35.67
CA GLY A 307 -9.39 7.08 34.64
C GLY A 307 -8.87 6.71 33.25
N LYS A 308 -8.56 5.43 33.00
CA LYS A 308 -8.01 4.94 31.74
C LYS A 308 -9.06 4.24 30.87
N THR A 309 -10.01 3.55 31.48
CA THR A 309 -10.99 2.73 30.76
C THR A 309 -12.41 3.26 30.97
N ILE A 310 -13.28 3.19 29.96
CA ILE A 310 -14.69 3.62 30.05
C ILE A 310 -15.59 2.80 29.10
N ALA A 311 -16.92 2.88 29.30
CA ALA A 311 -17.94 2.22 28.47
C ALA A 311 -17.73 0.70 28.43
N TYR A 312 -17.69 0.10 27.24
CA TYR A 312 -17.48 -1.33 27.02
C TYR A 312 -15.99 -1.71 27.00
N GLY A 313 -15.17 -1.11 27.87
CA GLY A 313 -13.72 -1.42 27.93
C GLY A 313 -12.81 -0.54 27.06
N PHE A 314 -13.28 0.61 26.58
CA PHE A 314 -12.49 1.54 25.76
C PHE A 314 -11.30 2.13 26.54
N ASP A 315 -10.07 1.94 26.05
CA ASP A 315 -8.85 2.49 26.66
C ASP A 315 -8.48 3.86 26.09
N MET A 316 -8.68 4.90 26.89
CA MET A 316 -8.40 6.30 26.52
C MET A 316 -6.91 6.60 26.30
N GLN A 317 -6.00 5.76 26.79
CA GLN A 317 -4.57 5.94 26.56
C GLN A 317 -4.14 5.38 25.21
N GLN A 318 -4.80 4.33 24.75
CA GLN A 318 -4.53 3.71 23.44
C GLN A 318 -5.06 4.60 22.30
N TYR A 319 -6.12 5.37 22.56
CA TYR A 319 -6.79 6.23 21.58
C TYR A 319 -6.89 7.69 22.05
N PRO A 320 -5.75 8.38 22.29
CA PRO A 320 -5.73 9.73 22.86
C PRO A 320 -6.38 10.79 21.96
N GLU A 321 -6.48 10.54 20.66
CA GLU A 321 -7.08 11.41 19.65
C GLU A 321 -8.62 11.32 19.61
N VAL A 322 -9.19 10.24 20.13
CA VAL A 322 -10.64 10.01 20.09
C VAL A 322 -11.34 10.91 21.10
N LYS A 323 -12.14 11.85 20.60
CA LYS A 323 -12.98 12.70 21.44
C LYS A 323 -14.16 11.90 21.98
N ILE A 324 -14.34 11.94 23.30
CA ILE A 324 -15.44 11.29 24.02
C ILE A 324 -16.54 12.31 24.32
N ASN A 325 -17.77 11.97 23.96
CA ASN A 325 -18.95 12.81 24.18
C ASN A 325 -19.51 12.59 25.59
N TYR A 326 -18.96 13.30 26.56
CA TYR A 326 -19.42 13.25 27.94
C TYR A 326 -20.74 13.99 28.16
N ASN A 327 -21.60 13.39 28.98
CA ASN A 327 -22.72 14.04 29.63
C ASN A 327 -22.22 15.07 30.65
N SER A 328 -23.10 16.00 31.03
CA SER A 328 -22.80 17.07 31.99
C SER A 328 -22.38 16.56 33.38
N ASP A 329 -22.75 15.34 33.74
CA ASP A 329 -22.39 14.69 35.01
C ASP A 329 -21.11 13.85 34.93
N GLY A 330 -20.40 13.91 33.80
CA GLY A 330 -19.16 13.16 33.54
C GLY A 330 -19.37 11.69 33.19
N THR A 331 -20.59 11.27 32.84
CA THR A 331 -20.87 9.94 32.29
C THR A 331 -20.87 9.94 30.76
N VAL A 332 -20.94 8.76 30.13
CA VAL A 332 -21.28 8.58 28.71
C VAL A 332 -22.61 7.83 28.56
N SER A 333 -23.29 8.00 27.43
CA SER A 333 -24.47 7.18 27.09
C SER A 333 -24.06 5.81 26.54
N GLU A 334 -24.99 4.85 26.50
CA GLU A 334 -24.76 3.56 25.83
C GLU A 334 -24.47 3.71 24.33
N GLU A 335 -25.13 4.67 23.67
CA GLU A 335 -24.89 5.00 22.25
C GLU A 335 -23.46 5.50 22.01
N GLU A 336 -22.95 6.37 22.90
CA GLU A 336 -21.55 6.80 22.84
C GLU A 336 -20.62 5.64 23.17
N GLY A 337 -20.99 4.77 24.12
CA GLY A 337 -20.24 3.55 24.43
C GLY A 337 -20.13 2.63 23.22
N GLU A 338 -21.20 2.41 22.48
CA GLU A 338 -21.18 1.59 21.26
C GLU A 338 -20.38 2.26 20.14
N ARG A 339 -20.46 3.58 19.98
CA ARG A 339 -19.59 4.31 19.04
C ARG A 339 -18.11 4.08 19.34
N LEU A 340 -17.72 4.16 20.62
CA LEU A 340 -16.34 3.90 21.05
C LEU A 340 -15.93 2.44 20.84
N LEU A 341 -16.82 1.49 21.14
CA LEU A 341 -16.62 0.06 20.85
C LEU A 341 -16.37 -0.16 19.35
N ARG A 342 -17.21 0.40 18.48
CA ARG A 342 -17.07 0.27 17.03
C ARG A 342 -15.77 0.89 16.52
N ILE A 343 -15.24 1.96 17.12
CA ILE A 343 -13.90 2.48 16.76
C ILE A 343 -12.81 1.43 17.01
N VAL A 344 -12.86 0.74 18.16
CA VAL A 344 -11.89 -0.32 18.48
C VAL A 344 -12.08 -1.50 17.53
N LEU A 345 -13.32 -1.94 17.30
CA LEU A 345 -13.63 -3.02 16.37
C LEU A 345 -13.19 -2.67 14.94
N GLU A 346 -13.37 -1.44 14.46
CA GLU A 346 -12.85 -1.00 13.16
C GLU A 346 -11.32 -1.09 13.09
N GLN A 347 -10.60 -0.74 14.16
CA GLN A 347 -9.15 -0.93 14.18
C GLN A 347 -8.77 -2.42 14.20
N SER A 348 -9.41 -3.23 15.03
CA SER A 348 -9.19 -4.69 15.07
C SER A 348 -9.51 -5.33 13.72
N LYS A 349 -10.60 -4.91 13.07
CA LYS A 349 -10.99 -5.31 11.72
C LYS A 349 -9.89 -5.02 10.72
N ASN A 350 -9.34 -3.80 10.75
CA ASN A 350 -8.24 -3.43 9.86
C ASN A 350 -6.98 -4.26 10.13
N GLN A 351 -6.68 -4.58 11.40
CA GLN A 351 -5.55 -5.45 11.75
C GLN A 351 -5.77 -6.91 11.30
N ILE A 352 -6.97 -7.46 11.47
CA ILE A 352 -7.33 -8.81 11.06
C ILE A 352 -7.33 -8.90 9.54
N ASN A 353 -7.99 -7.96 8.85
CA ASN A 353 -7.99 -7.91 7.39
C ASN A 353 -6.58 -7.76 6.85
N SER A 354 -5.74 -6.89 7.43
CA SER A 354 -4.33 -6.79 7.07
C SER A 354 -3.62 -8.12 7.26
N TYR A 355 -3.81 -8.81 8.40
CA TYR A 355 -3.18 -10.11 8.64
C TYR A 355 -3.65 -11.20 7.69
N LEU A 356 -4.96 -11.28 7.42
CA LEU A 356 -5.55 -12.25 6.49
C LEU A 356 -5.09 -11.98 5.05
N GLU A 357 -4.93 -10.70 4.69
CA GLU A 357 -4.35 -10.29 3.41
C GLU A 357 -2.86 -10.66 3.35
N ASP A 358 -2.08 -10.35 4.40
CA ASP A 358 -0.65 -10.64 4.51
C ASP A 358 -0.36 -12.16 4.49
N THR A 359 -1.28 -12.99 4.98
CA THR A 359 -1.15 -14.46 5.02
C THR A 359 -1.93 -15.17 3.92
N ASN A 360 -2.62 -14.42 3.04
CA ASN A 360 -3.50 -14.94 1.99
C ASN A 360 -4.51 -15.99 2.52
N GLN A 361 -5.07 -15.71 3.70
CA GLN A 361 -6.04 -16.53 4.37
C GLN A 361 -7.44 -15.94 4.22
N VAL A 362 -8.44 -16.82 4.20
CA VAL A 362 -9.85 -16.42 4.23
C VAL A 362 -10.52 -17.07 5.41
N LEU A 363 -11.34 -16.29 6.11
CA LEU A 363 -12.22 -16.79 7.16
C LEU A 363 -13.64 -16.76 6.62
N ASP A 364 -14.44 -17.76 7.01
CA ASP A 364 -15.89 -17.62 6.94
C ASP A 364 -16.37 -16.66 8.05
N GLN A 365 -17.66 -16.30 8.01
CA GLN A 365 -18.20 -15.30 8.93
C GLN A 365 -18.06 -15.70 10.40
N ASN A 366 -18.20 -16.99 10.70
CA ASN A 366 -18.12 -17.50 12.07
C ASN A 366 -16.70 -17.38 12.62
N ALA A 367 -15.71 -17.80 11.82
CA ALA A 367 -14.31 -17.65 12.16
C ALA A 367 -13.91 -16.17 12.27
N TYR A 368 -14.40 -15.33 11.36
CA TYR A 368 -14.12 -13.89 11.38
C TYR A 368 -14.63 -13.21 12.65
N ASP A 369 -15.89 -13.47 13.03
CA ASP A 369 -16.48 -12.91 14.24
C ASP A 369 -15.79 -13.44 15.51
N ALA A 370 -15.43 -14.73 15.56
CA ALA A 370 -14.70 -15.30 16.69
C ALA A 370 -13.31 -14.64 16.90
N VAL A 371 -12.57 -14.42 15.79
CA VAL A 371 -11.26 -13.75 15.84
C VAL A 371 -11.38 -12.30 16.25
N MET A 372 -12.43 -11.60 15.80
CA MET A 372 -12.66 -10.20 16.16
C MET A 372 -12.85 -10.02 17.69
N ASP A 373 -13.59 -10.92 18.36
CA ASP A 373 -13.71 -10.88 19.82
C ASP A 373 -12.36 -11.16 20.52
N LEU A 374 -11.61 -12.15 20.02
CA LEU A 374 -10.28 -12.47 20.54
C LEU A 374 -9.32 -11.27 20.41
N PHE A 375 -9.33 -10.58 19.26
CA PHE A 375 -8.53 -9.37 19.03
C PHE A 375 -8.97 -8.21 19.91
N TYR A 376 -10.28 -8.02 20.10
CA TYR A 376 -10.77 -7.02 21.03
C TYR A 376 -10.22 -7.26 22.45
N ASN A 377 -10.17 -8.52 22.88
CA ASN A 377 -9.69 -8.89 24.21
C ASN A 377 -8.17 -8.90 24.37
N ARG A 378 -7.40 -9.15 23.30
CA ARG A 378 -5.96 -9.46 23.39
C ARG A 378 -5.06 -8.66 22.46
N ASN A 379 -5.63 -7.83 21.58
CA ASN A 379 -4.97 -7.15 20.47
C ASN A 379 -4.27 -8.12 19.49
N SER A 380 -3.83 -7.59 18.35
CA SER A 380 -2.96 -8.34 17.43
C SER A 380 -1.64 -8.72 18.10
N ASN A 381 -1.32 -10.01 18.10
CA ASN A 381 -0.04 -10.55 18.54
C ASN A 381 0.19 -11.95 17.92
N LYS A 382 1.38 -12.52 18.14
CA LYS A 382 1.75 -13.82 17.55
C LYS A 382 0.77 -14.94 17.91
N LEU A 383 0.22 -14.95 19.11
CA LEU A 383 -0.69 -16.01 19.55
C LEU A 383 -2.06 -15.89 18.89
N THR A 384 -2.58 -14.67 18.70
CA THR A 384 -3.86 -14.49 18.00
C THR A 384 -3.74 -14.88 16.53
N HIS A 385 -2.58 -14.61 15.92
CA HIS A 385 -2.27 -15.00 14.55
C HIS A 385 -2.25 -16.53 14.37
N GLU A 386 -1.68 -17.28 15.32
CA GLU A 386 -1.73 -18.76 15.27
C GLU A 386 -3.18 -19.31 15.29
N VAL A 387 -4.10 -18.64 16.01
CA VAL A 387 -5.52 -19.02 16.03
C VAL A 387 -6.17 -18.73 14.68
N ILE A 388 -5.88 -17.57 14.08
CA ILE A 388 -6.36 -17.23 12.73
C ILE A 388 -5.90 -18.29 11.73
N ASP A 389 -4.61 -18.64 11.74
CA ASP A 389 -4.06 -19.63 10.82
C ASP A 389 -4.80 -20.97 10.92
N ALA A 390 -5.03 -21.44 12.15
CA ALA A 390 -5.75 -22.70 12.39
C ALA A 390 -7.21 -22.63 11.93
N MET A 391 -7.89 -21.48 12.12
CA MET A 391 -9.27 -21.29 11.67
C MET A 391 -9.36 -21.23 10.14
N ALA A 392 -8.41 -20.58 9.47
CA ALA A 392 -8.33 -20.52 8.01
C ALA A 392 -8.04 -21.89 7.38
N GLU A 393 -7.18 -22.69 8.02
CA GLU A 393 -6.90 -24.09 7.66
C GLU A 393 -8.08 -25.03 7.92
N ARG A 394 -9.12 -24.57 8.64
CA ARG A 394 -10.26 -25.37 9.13
C ARG A 394 -9.81 -26.57 9.96
N ASP A 395 -8.77 -26.39 10.77
CA ASP A 395 -8.26 -27.41 11.68
C ASP A 395 -8.89 -27.27 13.06
N ASP A 396 -10.10 -27.83 13.22
CA ASP A 396 -10.91 -27.70 14.44
C ASP A 396 -10.18 -28.14 15.72
N GLU A 397 -9.37 -29.20 15.63
CA GLU A 397 -8.60 -29.72 16.77
C GLU A 397 -7.48 -28.74 17.18
N LYS A 398 -6.80 -28.17 16.19
CA LYS A 398 -5.76 -27.16 16.42
C LYS A 398 -6.35 -25.85 16.95
N VAL A 399 -7.48 -25.39 16.41
CA VAL A 399 -8.18 -24.19 16.91
C VAL A 399 -8.53 -24.36 18.40
N TRP A 400 -9.16 -25.49 18.76
CA TRP A 400 -9.49 -25.77 20.16
C TRP A 400 -8.25 -25.80 21.05
N SER A 401 -7.20 -26.52 20.63
CA SER A 401 -5.96 -26.63 21.42
C SER A 401 -5.28 -25.27 21.64
N LEU A 402 -5.34 -24.37 20.65
CA LEU A 402 -4.76 -23.03 20.74
C LEU A 402 -5.57 -22.13 21.67
N LEU A 403 -6.90 -22.16 21.56
CA LEU A 403 -7.81 -21.38 22.40
C LEU A 403 -7.79 -21.84 23.88
N GLU A 404 -7.84 -23.15 24.14
CA GLU A 404 -7.86 -23.72 25.49
C GLU A 404 -6.65 -23.27 26.34
N ASN A 405 -5.48 -23.16 25.73
CA ASN A 405 -4.25 -22.74 26.41
C ASN A 405 -3.83 -21.30 26.12
N PHE A 406 -4.69 -20.52 25.44
CA PHE A 406 -4.34 -19.20 24.94
C PHE A 406 -3.88 -18.26 26.05
N ASP A 407 -4.69 -18.10 27.09
CA ASP A 407 -4.43 -17.12 28.15
C ASP A 407 -3.23 -17.47 29.02
N TYR A 408 -2.93 -18.77 29.18
CA TYR A 408 -1.68 -19.20 29.80
C TYR A 408 -0.48 -18.78 28.95
N ARG A 409 -0.51 -19.08 27.64
CA ARG A 409 0.56 -18.73 26.69
C ARG A 409 0.75 -17.22 26.58
N TYR A 410 -0.35 -16.47 26.59
CA TYR A 410 -0.35 -15.01 26.56
C TYR A 410 0.30 -14.43 27.82
N ALA A 411 -0.15 -14.86 28.99
CA ALA A 411 0.42 -14.41 30.26
C ALA A 411 1.91 -14.77 30.38
N TYR A 412 2.27 -15.98 29.99
CA TYR A 412 3.65 -16.47 29.99
C TYR A 412 4.56 -15.62 29.08
N THR A 413 4.10 -15.34 27.86
CA THR A 413 4.88 -14.61 26.84
C THR A 413 4.93 -13.11 27.12
N TYR A 414 3.79 -12.47 27.36
CA TYR A 414 3.66 -11.02 27.31
C TYR A 414 3.60 -10.34 28.68
N LEU A 415 3.08 -11.02 29.71
CA LEU A 415 2.92 -10.42 31.05
C LEU A 415 4.05 -10.76 32.00
N TYR A 416 4.55 -12.00 31.95
CA TYR A 416 5.44 -12.54 32.97
C TYR A 416 6.79 -13.06 32.46
N GLN A 417 7.10 -12.82 31.18
CA GLN A 417 8.44 -13.04 30.59
C GLN A 417 9.05 -14.39 31.01
N ASP A 418 8.39 -15.48 30.63
CA ASP A 418 8.80 -16.86 30.90
C ASP A 418 8.62 -17.37 32.34
N ASN A 419 7.92 -16.64 33.21
CA ASN A 419 7.58 -17.15 34.55
C ASN A 419 6.30 -17.99 34.55
N ALA A 420 6.46 -19.30 34.43
CA ALA A 420 5.36 -20.27 34.41
C ALA A 420 4.49 -20.29 35.68
N GLN A 421 5.03 -19.95 36.86
CA GLN A 421 4.24 -19.95 38.10
C GLN A 421 3.26 -18.77 38.13
N GLU A 422 3.74 -17.58 37.75
CA GLU A 422 2.91 -16.38 37.69
C GLU A 422 1.87 -16.46 36.56
N ALA A 423 2.24 -17.01 35.41
CA ALA A 423 1.32 -17.25 34.30
C ALA A 423 0.17 -18.20 34.69
N LYS A 424 0.46 -19.29 35.42
CA LYS A 424 -0.58 -20.18 35.96
C LYS A 424 -1.49 -19.45 36.96
N ALA A 425 -0.88 -18.73 37.90
CA ALA A 425 -1.64 -17.96 38.89
C ALA A 425 -2.50 -16.86 38.24
N TYR A 426 -2.09 -16.31 37.10
CA TYR A 426 -2.89 -15.36 36.34
C TYR A 426 -4.16 -16.01 35.78
N VAL A 427 -4.06 -17.16 35.12
CA VAL A 427 -5.22 -17.86 34.57
C VAL A 427 -6.17 -18.32 35.69
N GLU A 428 -5.63 -18.86 36.78
CA GLU A 428 -6.42 -19.28 37.95
C GLU A 428 -7.22 -18.14 38.61
N ARG A 429 -6.70 -16.89 38.54
CA ARG A 429 -7.37 -15.71 39.08
C ARG A 429 -8.44 -15.13 38.14
N ASN A 430 -8.41 -15.49 36.86
CA ASN A 430 -9.27 -14.93 35.81
C ASN A 430 -10.02 -16.04 35.07
N PRO A 431 -10.85 -16.84 35.76
CA PRO A 431 -11.52 -18.01 35.16
C PRO A 431 -12.46 -17.64 34.00
N GLY A 432 -13.03 -16.43 33.99
CA GLY A 432 -13.88 -15.96 32.90
C GLY A 432 -13.17 -15.81 31.55
N LEU A 433 -11.82 -15.78 31.53
CA LEU A 433 -11.08 -15.80 30.27
C LEU A 433 -11.21 -17.16 29.57
N SER A 434 -11.13 -18.26 30.33
CA SER A 434 -11.30 -19.60 29.79
C SER A 434 -12.71 -19.78 29.22
N GLU A 435 -13.73 -19.30 29.93
CA GLU A 435 -15.13 -19.33 29.47
C GLU A 435 -15.31 -18.52 28.17
N ARG A 436 -14.68 -17.34 28.07
CA ARG A 436 -14.70 -16.54 26.83
C ARG A 436 -14.01 -17.26 25.65
N ARG A 437 -12.88 -17.95 25.87
CA ARG A 437 -12.21 -18.76 24.82
C ARG A 437 -13.11 -19.92 24.35
N GLU A 438 -13.89 -20.52 25.26
CA GLU A 438 -14.87 -21.56 24.92
C GLU A 438 -16.02 -21.01 24.06
N GLU A 439 -16.50 -19.81 24.36
CA GLU A 439 -17.53 -19.13 23.58
C GLU A 439 -17.02 -18.70 22.19
N GLU A 440 -15.80 -18.18 22.08
CA GLU A 440 -15.14 -17.90 20.78
C GLU A 440 -15.05 -19.16 19.92
N TYR A 441 -14.70 -20.31 20.52
CA TYR A 441 -14.70 -21.58 19.80
C TYR A 441 -16.11 -22.02 19.38
N ALA A 442 -17.11 -21.78 20.22
CA ALA A 442 -18.51 -22.08 19.89
C ALA A 442 -19.02 -21.21 18.73
N ILE A 443 -18.66 -19.92 18.70
CA ILE A 443 -18.94 -18.99 17.60
C ILE A 443 -18.26 -19.48 16.32
N TYR A 444 -16.97 -19.85 16.38
CA TYR A 444 -16.26 -20.42 15.24
C TYR A 444 -17.00 -21.64 14.64
N GLN A 445 -17.45 -22.56 15.48
CA GLN A 445 -18.12 -23.79 15.03
C GLN A 445 -19.55 -23.57 14.53
N ASN A 446 -20.32 -22.69 15.18
CA ASN A 446 -21.78 -22.65 15.02
C ASN A 446 -22.34 -21.27 14.65
N GLY A 447 -21.54 -20.20 14.72
CA GLY A 447 -22.01 -18.82 14.70
C GLY A 447 -22.65 -18.40 16.02
N PHE A 448 -23.31 -17.23 16.02
CA PHE A 448 -24.04 -16.67 17.17
C PHE A 448 -25.42 -17.31 17.42
#